data_AF-A0A485D1L9-F1
#
_entry.id   AF-A0A485D1L9-F1
#
_cell.length_a   1.000
_cell.length_b   1.000
_cell.length_c   1.000
_cell.angle_alpha   90.00
_cell.angle_beta   90.00
_cell.angle_gamma   90.00
#
_symmetry.space_group_name_H-M   'P 1'
#
loop_
_entity.id
_entity.type
_entity.pdbx_description
1 polymer ?
#
loop_
_entity_poly.entity_id
_entity_poly.type
_entity_poly.pdbx_seq_one_letter_code
_entity_poly.pdbx_strand_id
1 'polypeptide(L)' 'MTIGNVTHRDGRISASPVLGNDVEFGANAVVIGAVTIGDGATIGAGTVVTKDLPAGAVAVGAGFRVLSPRGEA' A
#
# COMPACT_ATOMS: atom_id res chain seq x y z
N MET A 1 -4.13 2.22 -11.46
CA MET A 1 -3.75 1.61 -10.17
C MET A 1 -3.58 0.10 -10.39
N THR A 2 -2.65 -0.53 -9.68
CA THR A 2 -2.44 -1.99 -9.71
C THR A 2 -2.44 -2.57 -8.30
N ILE A 3 -3.18 -3.67 -8.08
CA ILE A 3 -3.21 -4.41 -6.81
C ILE A 3 -3.06 -5.89 -7.15
N GLY A 4 -2.09 -6.57 -6.55
CA GLY A 4 -1.86 -7.99 -6.84
C GLY A 4 -0.97 -8.70 -5.83
N ASN A 5 -1.06 -10.02 -5.82
CA ASN A 5 -0.17 -10.89 -5.06
C ASN A 5 1.12 -11.20 -5.84
N VAL A 6 2.07 -11.86 -5.18
CA VAL A 6 3.35 -12.26 -5.78
C VAL A 6 3.36 -13.77 -6.01
N THR A 7 3.75 -14.18 -7.21
CA THR A 7 4.13 -15.58 -7.48
C THR A 7 5.62 -15.74 -7.21
N HIS A 8 5.97 -16.56 -6.24
CA HIS A 8 7.34 -16.87 -5.87
C HIS A 8 7.98 -17.81 -6.90
N ARG A 9 9.32 -17.84 -6.96
CA ARG A 9 10.08 -18.66 -7.92
C ARG A 9 9.80 -20.16 -7.79
N ASP A 10 9.40 -20.61 -6.61
CA ASP A 10 8.99 -22.00 -6.31
C ASP A 10 7.55 -22.32 -6.76
N GLY A 11 6.86 -21.39 -7.41
CA GLY A 11 5.47 -21.54 -7.86
C GLY A 11 4.43 -21.23 -6.79
N ARG A 12 4.82 -20.92 -5.55
CA ARG A 12 3.88 -20.55 -4.50
C ARG A 12 3.32 -19.15 -4.72
N ILE A 13 2.02 -19.00 -4.52
CA ILE A 13 1.31 -17.73 -4.65
C ILE A 13 1.15 -17.10 -3.26
N SER A 14 1.52 -15.83 -3.09
CA SER A 14 1.32 -15.11 -1.83
C SER A 14 -0.17 -14.82 -1.58
N ALA A 15 -0.52 -14.55 -0.32
CA ALA A 15 -1.84 -13.99 -0.01
C ALA A 15 -2.07 -12.69 -0.80
N SER A 16 -3.34 -12.38 -1.06
CA SER A 16 -3.77 -11.12 -1.66
C SER A 16 -3.52 -9.95 -0.70
N PRO A 17 -3.27 -8.74 -1.22
CA PRO A 17 -3.27 -7.53 -0.40
C PRO A 17 -4.60 -7.37 0.35
N VAL A 18 -4.52 -6.92 1.60
CA VAL A 18 -5.68 -6.60 2.44
C VAL A 18 -5.75 -5.08 2.59
N LEU A 19 -6.92 -4.51 2.31
CA LEU A 19 -7.18 -3.09 2.42
C LEU A 19 -8.20 -2.83 3.52
N GLY A 20 -7.90 -1.89 4.41
CA GLY A 20 -8.83 -1.35 5.38
C GLY A 20 -9.88 -0.44 4.76
N ASN A 21 -10.68 0.18 5.61
CA ASN A 21 -11.70 1.15 5.24
C ASN A 21 -11.08 2.51 4.88
N ASP A 22 -11.74 3.27 4.01
CA ASP A 22 -11.38 4.66 3.69
C ASP A 22 -9.92 4.87 3.22
N VAL A 23 -9.34 3.88 2.54
CA VAL A 23 -8.00 3.99 1.95
C VAL A 23 -8.05 4.84 0.68
N GLU A 24 -7.23 5.88 0.61
CA GLU A 24 -7.09 6.75 -0.56
C GLU A 24 -5.92 6.31 -1.44
N PHE A 25 -6.17 6.16 -2.75
CA PHE A 25 -5.16 5.80 -3.74
C PHE A 25 -4.95 6.92 -4.75
N GLY A 26 -3.73 7.45 -4.79
CA GLY A 26 -3.27 8.37 -5.82
C GLY A 26 -3.14 7.71 -7.19
N ALA A 27 -3.11 8.55 -8.23
CA ALA A 27 -2.98 8.09 -9.61
C ALA A 27 -1.74 7.20 -9.79
N ASN A 28 -1.90 6.08 -10.51
CA ASN A 28 -0.83 5.11 -10.77
C ASN A 28 -0.17 4.50 -9.51
N ALA A 29 -0.84 4.50 -8.36
CA ALA A 29 -0.39 3.72 -7.20
C ALA A 29 -0.38 2.21 -7.49
N VAL A 30 0.58 1.51 -6.87
CA VAL A 30 0.81 0.08 -7.01
C VAL A 30 0.95 -0.56 -5.64
N VAL A 31 0.19 -1.62 -5.38
CA VAL A 31 0.26 -2.43 -4.14
C VAL A 31 0.52 -3.89 -4.53
N ILE A 32 1.66 -4.44 -4.09
CA ILE A 32 2.09 -5.77 -4.51
C ILE A 32 2.51 -6.63 -3.30
N GLY A 33 1.97 -7.84 -3.23
CA GLY A 33 2.33 -8.87 -2.26
C GLY A 33 1.30 -9.08 -1.15
N ALA A 34 1.64 -9.96 -0.20
CA ALA A 34 0.84 -10.18 0.99
C ALA A 34 1.07 -9.03 1.99
N VAL A 35 0.42 -7.89 1.73
CA VAL A 35 0.54 -6.66 2.52
C VAL A 35 -0.81 -6.23 3.07
N THR A 36 -0.79 -5.59 4.24
CA THR A 36 -1.97 -5.02 4.90
C THR A 36 -1.90 -3.49 4.90
N ILE A 37 -2.93 -2.84 4.38
CA ILE A 37 -3.09 -1.38 4.41
C ILE A 37 -4.16 -1.05 5.44
N GLY A 38 -3.79 -0.32 6.50
CA GLY A 38 -4.70 0.06 7.56
C GLY A 38 -5.74 1.10 7.14
N ASP A 39 -6.76 1.25 7.98
CA ASP A 39 -7.88 2.17 7.74
C ASP A 39 -7.42 3.63 7.58
N GLY A 40 -8.04 4.38 6.68
CA GLY A 40 -7.76 5.80 6.46
C GLY A 40 -6.36 6.10 5.91
N ALA A 41 -5.60 5.09 5.48
CA ALA A 41 -4.27 5.29 4.91
C ALA A 41 -4.34 5.96 3.52
N THR A 42 -3.33 6.77 3.20
CA THR A 42 -3.21 7.43 1.89
C THR A 42 -1.98 6.93 1.15
N ILE A 43 -2.15 6.48 -0.09
CA ILE A 43 -1.06 6.08 -0.98
C ILE A 43 -0.90 7.15 -2.05
N GLY A 44 0.24 7.83 -2.09
CA GLY A 44 0.51 8.89 -3.06
C GLY A 44 0.59 8.41 -4.51
N ALA A 45 0.48 9.33 -5.46
CA ALA A 45 0.58 9.00 -6.89
C ALA A 45 1.94 8.36 -7.24
N GLY A 46 1.91 7.31 -8.08
CA GLY A 46 3.11 6.56 -8.50
C GLY A 46 3.81 5.78 -7.38
N THR A 47 3.22 5.68 -6.18
CA THR A 47 3.80 4.97 -5.03
C THR A 47 3.73 3.46 -5.23
N VAL A 48 4.78 2.74 -4.84
CA VAL A 48 4.84 1.28 -4.87
C VAL A 48 4.94 0.77 -3.43
N VAL A 49 3.87 0.13 -2.95
CA VAL A 49 3.76 -0.42 -1.60
C VAL A 49 4.03 -1.93 -1.63
N THR A 50 5.03 -2.34 -0.85
CA THR A 50 5.54 -3.71 -0.75
C THR A 50 5.64 -4.22 0.68
N LYS A 51 5.18 -3.42 1.65
CA LYS A 51 5.15 -3.73 3.09
C LYS A 51 3.89 -3.15 3.69
N ASP A 52 3.51 -3.64 4.86
CA ASP A 52 2.33 -3.16 5.57
C ASP A 52 2.38 -1.65 5.84
N LEU A 53 1.22 -1.02 5.77
CA LEU A 53 1.02 0.40 6.02
C LEU A 53 0.06 0.57 7.19
N PRO A 54 0.46 1.24 8.29
CA PRO A 54 -0.44 1.49 9.43
C PRO A 54 -1.67 2.34 9.07
N ALA A 55 -2.70 2.28 9.91
CA ALA A 55 -3.88 3.12 9.76
C ALA A 55 -3.51 4.62 9.82
N GLY A 56 -4.17 5.44 8.99
CA GLY A 56 -3.94 6.88 8.87
C GLY A 56 -2.57 7.30 8.31
N ALA A 57 -1.72 6.34 7.93
CA ALA A 57 -0.38 6.62 7.43
C ALA A 57 -0.42 7.08 5.96
N VAL A 58 0.53 7.94 5.59
CA VAL A 58 0.69 8.41 4.21
C VAL A 58 1.96 7.82 3.61
N ALA A 59 1.82 6.98 2.59
CA ALA A 59 2.92 6.36 1.86
C ALA A 59 3.20 7.10 0.55
N VAL A 60 4.47 7.43 0.28
CA VAL A 60 4.89 8.09 -0.97
C VAL A 60 6.14 7.46 -1.59
N GLY A 61 6.16 7.37 -2.92
CA GLY A 61 7.32 6.97 -3.73
C GLY A 61 7.49 5.46 -3.97
N ALA A 62 8.43 5.09 -4.83
CA ALA A 62 8.78 3.68 -5.07
C ALA A 62 9.82 3.22 -4.03
N GLY A 63 9.53 2.16 -3.28
CA GLY A 63 10.27 1.82 -2.05
C GLY A 63 9.82 2.67 -0.86
N PHE A 64 8.50 2.90 -0.81
CA PHE A 64 7.81 3.97 -0.10
C PHE A 64 8.37 4.34 1.28
N ARG A 65 8.33 5.64 1.57
CA ARG A 65 8.53 6.17 2.92
C ARG A 65 7.18 6.53 3.51
N VAL A 66 7.03 6.30 4.80
CA VAL A 66 5.85 6.72 5.56
C VAL A 66 6.09 8.14 6.05
N LEU A 67 5.24 9.07 5.64
CA LEU A 67 5.20 10.41 6.21
C LEU A 67 4.37 10.38 7.50
N SER A 68 4.62 11.33 8.39
CA SER A 68 3.80 11.50 9.59
C SER A 68 2.31 11.55 9.22
N PRO A 69 1.42 11.01 10.08
CA PRO A 69 -0.02 11.03 9.83
C PRO A 69 -0.46 12.44 9.46
N ARG A 70 -1.43 12.54 8.55
CA ARG A 70 -2.01 13.81 8.10
C ARG A 70 -2.20 14.70 9.33
N GLY A 71 -1.39 15.75 9.46
CA GLY A 71 -1.62 16.78 10.46
C GLY A 71 -2.95 17.42 10.10
N GLU A 72 -3.96 17.21 10.94
CA GLU A 72 -5.23 17.89 10.82
C GLU A 72 -4.94 19.40 10.94
N ALA A 73 -5.29 20.16 9.90
CA ALA A 73 -5.16 21.61 9.85
C ALA A 73 -6.45 22.27 10.29
#